data_AF-A0A0B0MFW2-F1
#
_entry.id   AF-A0A0B0MFW2-F1
#
_cell.length_a   1.000
_cell.length_b   1.000
_cell.length_c   1.000
_cell.angle_alpha   90.00
_cell.angle_beta   90.00
_cell.angle_gamma   90.00
#
_symmetry.space_group_name_H-M   'P 1'
#
loop_
_entity.id
_entity.type
_entity.pdbx_description
1 polymer ?
#
loop_
_entity_poly.entity_id
_entity_poly.type
_entity_poly.pdbx_seq_one_letter_code
_entity_poly.pdbx_strand_id
1 'polypeptide(L)'
;MANTSNSRILSSLVHALRERIAATPSTPPNNNLSTCADDDALETKFRAVLPNLLNGYVVPSSSANEREVIAVLKLISHTARNFPGVFYHGKPSAVLPLIGRILPFFAEPAFSSRHGVIFETVGPLLSLLRTGSRDAYRTLFIDAMCAIEDILRIASLSSENSRITEATRLHLKCFHRSFSGNLSDSTCLCDLPTSNKPIDGPGILINLLGRDRSHEYIICFCCMLSFMLRRC
;
A
#
# COMPACT_ATOMS: atom_id res chain seq x y z
N MET A 1 -4.26 28.95 3.11
CA MET A 1 -3.42 29.01 4.33
C MET A 1 -2.95 27.63 4.84
N ALA A 2 -3.45 26.49 4.31
CA ALA A 2 -3.04 25.15 4.75
C ALA A 2 -1.65 24.67 4.26
N ASN A 3 -1.17 25.12 3.10
CA ASN A 3 0.08 24.64 2.50
C ASN A 3 1.34 25.02 3.30
N THR A 4 1.36 26.17 3.96
CA THR A 4 2.54 26.65 4.70
C THR A 4 2.74 25.91 6.02
N SER A 5 1.66 25.40 6.62
CA SER A 5 1.71 24.60 7.85
C SER A 5 2.21 23.19 7.54
N ASN A 6 1.72 22.56 6.47
CA ASN A 6 2.15 21.22 6.05
C ASN A 6 3.64 21.19 5.67
N SER A 7 4.16 22.23 5.01
CA SER A 7 5.58 22.36 4.68
C SER A 7 6.47 22.43 5.93
N ARG A 8 6.09 23.22 6.94
CA ARG A 8 6.83 23.31 8.21
C ARG A 8 6.81 22.00 9.00
N ILE A 9 5.66 21.33 9.05
CA ILE A 9 5.53 20.02 9.72
C ILE A 9 6.39 18.98 9.00
N LEU A 10 6.38 18.95 7.67
CA LEU A 10 7.20 18.03 6.88
C LEU A 10 8.70 18.30 7.10
N SER A 11 9.12 19.57 7.14
CA SER A 11 10.51 19.94 7.41
C SER A 11 10.95 19.52 8.82
N SER A 12 10.12 19.76 9.84
CA SER A 12 10.37 19.30 11.20
C SER A 12 10.41 17.77 11.30
N LEU A 13 9.53 17.07 10.58
CA LEU A 13 9.48 15.61 10.52
C LEU A 13 10.72 15.02 9.86
N VAL A 14 11.16 15.60 8.74
CA VAL A 14 12.40 15.22 8.05
C VAL A 14 13.61 15.46 8.95
N HIS A 15 13.62 16.56 9.72
CA HIS A 15 14.71 16.83 10.64
C HIS A 15 14.74 15.81 11.79
N ALA A 16 13.59 15.52 12.40
CA ALA A 16 13.46 14.50 13.46
C ALA A 16 13.83 13.10 12.96
N LEU A 17 13.41 12.73 11.74
CA LEU A 17 13.82 11.50 11.07
C LEU A 17 15.33 11.44 10.84
N ARG A 18 15.94 12.53 10.37
CA ARG A 18 17.39 12.61 10.16
C ARG A 18 18.16 12.49 11.47
N GLU A 19 17.68 13.12 12.54
CA GLU A 19 18.29 13.00 13.86
C GLU A 19 18.19 11.58 14.40
N ARG A 20 17.06 10.89 14.24
CA ARG A 20 16.91 9.47 14.60
C ARG A 20 17.84 8.55 13.81
N ILE A 21 17.94 8.75 12.49
CA ILE A 21 18.86 7.97 11.64
C ILE A 21 20.31 8.21 12.07
N ALA A 22 20.68 9.44 12.41
CA ALA A 22 22.01 9.79 12.93
C ALA A 22 22.26 9.28 14.36
N ALA A 23 21.21 9.21 15.18
CA ALA A 23 21.25 8.77 16.58
C ALA A 23 21.05 7.26 16.75
N THR A 24 21.08 6.46 15.67
CA THR A 24 21.11 5.00 15.76
C THR A 24 22.55 4.48 15.67
N PRO A 25 23.39 4.52 16.73
CA PRO A 25 24.55 3.65 16.81
C PRO A 25 24.12 2.27 17.33
N SER A 26 24.89 1.26 16.92
CA SER A 26 24.76 -0.15 17.28
C SER A 26 25.01 -0.41 18.77
N THR A 27 24.03 -0.14 19.64
CA THR A 27 24.07 -0.55 21.06
C THR A 27 22.67 -0.94 21.56
N PRO A 28 22.56 -1.92 22.49
CA PRO A 28 21.30 -2.54 22.87
C PRO A 28 20.40 -1.58 23.68
N PRO A 29 19.07 -1.78 23.68
CA PRO A 29 18.13 -0.81 24.23
C PRO A 29 18.14 -0.87 25.76
N ASN A 30 18.53 0.25 26.38
CA ASN A 30 18.35 0.47 27.82
C ASN A 30 17.00 1.16 28.04
N ASN A 31 16.22 0.66 29.01
CA ASN A 31 14.87 1.09 29.34
C ASN A 31 14.77 2.61 29.59
N ASN A 32 14.28 3.38 28.62
CA ASN A 32 14.04 4.81 28.78
C ASN A 32 12.57 5.15 28.51
N LEU A 33 11.85 5.49 29.59
CA LEU A 33 10.47 6.00 29.57
C LEU A 33 10.31 7.30 28.75
N SER A 34 11.41 8.02 28.48
CA SER A 34 11.43 9.25 27.67
C SER A 34 11.32 9.00 26.15
N THR A 35 11.77 7.84 25.65
CA THR A 35 11.68 7.49 24.22
C THR A 35 10.24 7.25 23.78
N CYS A 36 9.40 6.69 24.67
CA CYS A 36 8.01 6.38 24.36
C CYS A 36 7.15 7.63 24.11
N ALA A 37 7.34 8.69 24.90
CA ALA A 37 6.59 9.94 24.73
C ALA A 37 7.00 10.71 23.46
N ASP A 38 8.27 10.64 23.08
CA ASP A 38 8.77 11.25 21.84
C ASP A 38 8.33 10.45 20.60
N ASP A 39 8.25 9.12 20.71
CA ASP A 39 7.62 8.25 19.71
C ASP A 39 6.15 8.61 19.48
N ASP A 40 5.35 8.71 20.55
CA ASP A 40 3.94 9.07 20.45
C ASP A 40 3.72 10.45 19.79
N ALA A 41 4.58 11.42 20.11
CA ALA A 41 4.55 12.74 19.49
C ALA A 41 4.92 12.69 18.00
N LEU A 42 5.89 11.85 17.62
CA LEU A 42 6.30 11.65 16.23
C LEU A 42 5.24 10.89 15.44
N GLU A 43 4.62 9.86 16.03
CA GLU A 43 3.50 9.13 15.42
C GLU A 43 2.33 10.06 15.13
N THR A 44 2.00 10.95 16.08
CA THR A 44 0.96 11.97 15.91
C THR A 44 1.26 12.91 14.74
N LYS A 45 2.52 13.34 14.59
CA LYS A 45 2.96 14.17 13.46
C LYS A 45 2.87 13.41 12.13
N PHE A 46 3.29 12.14 12.09
CA PHE A 46 3.14 11.30 10.91
C PHE A 46 1.68 11.14 10.50
N ARG A 47 0.78 10.88 11.47
CA ARG A 47 -0.65 10.75 11.21
C ARG A 47 -1.29 12.02 10.67
N ALA A 48 -0.80 13.20 11.04
CA ALA A 48 -1.30 14.46 10.50
C ALA A 48 -0.89 14.68 9.02
N VAL A 49 0.30 14.20 8.62
CA VAL A 49 0.88 14.49 7.31
C VAL A 49 0.63 13.40 6.28
N LEU A 50 0.71 12.13 6.69
CA LEU A 50 0.68 10.97 5.81
C LEU A 50 -0.61 10.87 4.98
N PRO A 51 -1.82 11.15 5.52
CA PRO A 51 -3.05 11.17 4.71
C PRO A 51 -2.96 12.12 3.51
N ASN A 52 -2.37 13.31 3.71
CA ASN A 52 -2.21 14.32 2.66
C ASN A 52 -1.21 13.85 1.59
N LEU A 53 -0.10 13.24 2.00
CA LEU A 53 0.88 12.68 1.06
C LEU A 53 0.31 11.52 0.26
N LEU A 54 -0.44 10.64 0.93
CA LEU A 54 -1.11 9.51 0.29
C LEU A 54 -2.12 10.03 -0.75
N ASN A 55 -2.93 11.03 -0.41
CA ASN A 55 -3.97 11.56 -1.31
C ASN A 55 -3.39 12.37 -2.48
N GLY A 56 -2.27 13.06 -2.26
CA GLY A 56 -1.63 13.88 -3.29
C GLY A 56 -0.79 13.07 -4.28
N TYR A 57 -0.08 12.03 -3.82
CA TYR A 57 0.95 11.37 -4.62
C TYR A 57 0.67 9.88 -4.87
N VAL A 58 0.06 9.15 -3.93
CA VAL A 58 -0.13 7.70 -4.06
C VAL A 58 -1.46 7.40 -4.73
N VAL A 59 -1.59 7.86 -5.99
CA VAL A 59 -2.72 7.60 -6.87
C VAL A 59 -2.18 6.94 -8.14
N PRO A 60 -2.51 5.66 -8.40
CA PRO A 60 -2.09 4.98 -9.62
C PRO A 60 -2.60 5.70 -10.85
N SER A 61 -1.67 6.21 -11.67
CA SER A 61 -1.95 6.90 -12.93
C SER A 61 -0.71 6.81 -13.82
N SER A 62 -0.91 6.75 -15.13
CA SER A 62 0.18 6.80 -16.11
C SER A 62 0.95 8.12 -16.10
N SER A 63 0.36 9.20 -15.56
CA SER A 63 0.99 10.51 -15.42
C SER A 63 1.57 10.75 -14.02
N ALA A 64 1.57 9.76 -13.14
CA ALA A 64 2.08 9.92 -11.78
C ALA A 64 3.59 10.19 -11.79
N ASN A 65 4.04 11.13 -10.97
CA ASN A 65 5.45 11.43 -10.83
C ASN A 65 6.17 10.31 -10.07
N GLU A 66 6.84 9.43 -10.81
CA GLU A 66 7.54 8.25 -10.28
C GLU A 66 8.40 8.58 -9.05
N ARG A 67 9.16 9.69 -9.10
CA ARG A 67 10.08 10.07 -8.02
C ARG A 67 9.35 10.38 -6.72
N GLU A 68 8.23 11.09 -6.80
CA GLU A 68 7.43 11.47 -5.64
C GLU A 68 6.71 10.27 -5.04
N VAL A 69 6.11 9.42 -5.89
CA VAL A 69 5.48 8.17 -5.44
C VAL A 69 6.51 7.29 -4.72
N ILE A 70 7.68 7.09 -5.30
CA ILE A 70 8.75 6.26 -4.72
C ILE A 70 9.25 6.85 -3.39
N ALA A 71 9.37 8.18 -3.28
CA ALA A 71 9.75 8.81 -2.03
C ALA A 71 8.70 8.56 -0.93
N VAL A 72 7.41 8.65 -1.27
CA VAL A 72 6.31 8.38 -0.33
C VAL A 72 6.25 6.89 0.03
N LEU A 73 6.45 5.97 -0.92
CA LEU A 73 6.51 4.53 -0.63
C LEU A 73 7.66 4.18 0.31
N LYS A 74 8.86 4.75 0.09
CA LYS A 74 10.00 4.59 1.01
C LYS A 74 9.70 5.13 2.40
N LEU A 75 9.04 6.28 2.49
CA LEU A 75 8.59 6.84 3.76
C LEU A 75 7.63 5.88 4.47
N ILE A 76 6.63 5.36 3.77
CA ILE A 76 5.67 4.39 4.32
C ILE A 76 6.39 3.13 4.81
N SER A 77 7.31 2.58 4.03
CA SER A 77 8.07 1.40 4.42
C SER A 77 8.88 1.64 5.69
N HIS A 78 9.56 2.80 5.78
CA HIS A 78 10.31 3.19 6.96
C HIS A 78 9.40 3.39 8.18
N THR A 79 8.29 4.11 8.04
CA THR A 79 7.33 4.32 9.12
C THR A 79 6.70 3.00 9.56
N ALA A 80 6.37 2.09 8.65
CA ALA A 80 5.73 0.81 9.01
C ALA A 80 6.63 -0.11 9.83
N ARG A 81 7.97 0.02 9.66
CA ARG A 81 8.96 -0.77 10.40
C ARG A 81 9.31 -0.16 11.76
N ASN A 82 9.33 1.17 11.87
CA ASN A 82 9.82 1.86 13.06
C ASN A 82 8.70 2.43 13.94
N PHE A 83 7.57 2.81 13.32
CA PHE A 83 6.43 3.46 13.96
C PHE A 83 5.11 2.82 13.49
N PRO A 84 4.92 1.52 13.75
CA PRO A 84 3.77 0.78 13.26
C PRO A 84 2.44 1.34 13.79
N GLY A 85 2.47 1.97 14.97
CA GLY A 85 1.33 2.64 15.59
C GLY A 85 0.75 3.75 14.73
N VAL A 86 1.53 4.38 13.84
CA VAL A 86 1.02 5.35 12.85
C VAL A 86 -0.13 4.78 12.03
N PHE A 87 -0.05 3.51 11.64
CA PHE A 87 -0.99 2.88 10.70
C PHE A 87 -2.19 2.20 11.34
N TYR A 88 -2.12 1.85 12.61
CA TYR A 88 -3.23 1.24 13.32
C TYR A 88 -3.38 1.81 14.73
N HIS A 89 -4.50 2.48 15.00
CA HIS A 89 -4.84 2.96 16.35
C HIS A 89 -5.68 1.90 17.08
N GLY A 90 -5.05 0.79 17.47
CA GLY A 90 -5.76 -0.33 18.11
C GLY A 90 -6.63 -1.18 17.16
N LYS A 91 -6.74 -0.80 15.88
CA LYS A 91 -7.40 -1.58 14.82
C LYS A 91 -6.42 -1.94 13.69
N PRO A 92 -5.72 -3.08 13.75
CA PRO A 92 -4.70 -3.43 12.75
C PRO A 92 -5.21 -3.61 11.32
N SER A 93 -6.52 -3.84 11.13
CA SER A 93 -7.13 -3.85 9.80
C SER A 93 -7.21 -2.47 9.13
N ALA A 94 -6.93 -1.38 9.84
CA ALA A 94 -6.83 -0.02 9.29
C ALA A 94 -5.69 0.15 8.26
N VAL A 95 -4.79 -0.84 8.16
CA VAL A 95 -3.73 -0.88 7.13
C VAL A 95 -4.27 -1.34 5.76
N LEU A 96 -5.44 -1.98 5.69
CA LEU A 96 -6.01 -2.52 4.46
C LEU A 96 -6.22 -1.46 3.35
N PRO A 97 -6.85 -0.29 3.62
CA PRO A 97 -6.96 0.77 2.61
C PRO A 97 -5.61 1.19 2.01
N LEU A 98 -4.57 1.24 2.84
CA LEU A 98 -3.23 1.61 2.39
C LEU A 98 -2.63 0.54 1.48
N ILE A 99 -2.75 -0.74 1.84
CA ILE A 99 -2.34 -1.85 0.97
C ILE A 99 -3.11 -1.77 -0.35
N GLY A 100 -4.43 -1.59 -0.31
CA GLY A 100 -5.26 -1.52 -1.51
C GLY A 100 -4.99 -0.30 -2.40
N ARG A 101 -4.45 0.78 -1.84
CA ARG A 101 -3.98 1.94 -2.60
C ARG A 101 -2.64 1.68 -3.31
N ILE A 102 -1.79 0.83 -2.75
CA ILE A 102 -0.47 0.50 -3.29
C ILE A 102 -0.54 -0.62 -4.33
N LEU A 103 -1.41 -1.63 -4.14
CA LEU A 103 -1.48 -2.80 -5.03
C LEU A 103 -1.63 -2.48 -6.53
N PRO A 104 -2.45 -1.49 -6.95
CA PRO A 104 -2.63 -1.23 -8.37
C PRO A 104 -1.38 -0.67 -9.06
N PHE A 105 -0.37 -0.18 -8.31
CA PHE A 105 0.92 0.21 -8.90
C PHE A 105 1.67 -0.97 -9.53
N PHE A 106 1.38 -2.22 -9.13
CA PHE A 106 1.94 -3.40 -9.80
C PHE A 106 1.41 -3.60 -11.24
N ALA A 107 0.29 -2.94 -11.59
CA ALA A 107 -0.28 -2.96 -12.93
C ALA A 107 0.13 -1.73 -13.76
N GLU A 108 0.87 -0.77 -13.18
CA GLU A 108 1.25 0.46 -13.89
C GLU A 108 2.64 0.31 -14.54
N PRO A 109 2.74 0.32 -15.89
CA PRO A 109 4.00 0.10 -16.60
C PRO A 109 5.11 1.07 -16.23
N ALA A 110 4.76 2.31 -15.86
CA ALA A 110 5.72 3.32 -15.42
C ALA A 110 6.50 2.90 -14.16
N PHE A 111 5.98 1.92 -13.40
CA PHE A 111 6.55 1.45 -12.15
C PHE A 111 7.16 0.04 -12.24
N SER A 112 7.19 -0.59 -13.41
CA SER A 112 7.66 -1.98 -13.60
C SER A 112 9.10 -2.19 -13.10
N SER A 113 9.99 -1.24 -13.40
CA SER A 113 11.39 -1.24 -12.92
C SER A 113 11.54 -0.97 -11.41
N ARG A 114 10.45 -0.61 -10.73
CA ARG A 114 10.40 -0.21 -9.32
C ARG A 114 9.53 -1.13 -8.46
N HIS A 115 9.04 -2.25 -8.99
CA HIS A 115 8.27 -3.23 -8.24
C HIS A 115 8.98 -3.69 -6.95
N GLY A 116 10.32 -3.71 -6.93
CA GLY A 116 11.10 -3.96 -5.71
C GLY A 116 10.75 -3.00 -4.55
N VAL A 117 10.64 -1.69 -4.81
CA VAL A 117 10.27 -0.70 -3.77
C VAL A 117 8.83 -0.90 -3.31
N ILE A 118 7.94 -1.26 -4.23
CA ILE A 118 6.53 -1.56 -3.91
C ILE A 118 6.47 -2.78 -2.99
N PHE A 119 7.21 -3.85 -3.27
CA PHE A 119 7.33 -5.01 -2.38
C PHE A 119 7.94 -4.66 -1.02
N GLU A 120 9.01 -3.86 -0.99
CA GLU A 120 9.63 -3.38 0.24
C GLU A 120 8.67 -2.58 1.12
N THR A 121 7.63 -1.99 0.52
CA THR A 121 6.58 -1.22 1.20
C THR A 121 5.42 -2.11 1.63
N VAL A 122 4.90 -2.96 0.75
CA VAL A 122 3.78 -3.87 1.04
C VAL A 122 4.17 -4.92 2.08
N GLY A 123 5.42 -5.40 2.08
CA GLY A 123 5.90 -6.45 2.99
C GLY A 123 5.74 -6.11 4.48
N PRO A 124 6.25 -4.97 4.98
CA PRO A 124 6.00 -4.50 6.34
C PRO A 124 4.51 -4.36 6.66
N LEU A 125 3.71 -3.78 5.75
CA LEU A 125 2.26 -3.61 5.96
C LEU A 125 1.53 -4.96 6.10
N LEU A 126 1.87 -5.93 5.26
CA LEU A 126 1.38 -7.30 5.38
C LEU A 126 1.83 -7.96 6.69
N SER A 127 3.05 -7.68 7.14
CA SER A 127 3.54 -8.18 8.44
C SER A 127 2.73 -7.60 9.59
N LEU A 128 2.41 -6.30 9.57
CA LEU A 128 1.55 -5.67 10.58
C LEU A 128 0.14 -6.25 10.57
N LEU A 129 -0.43 -6.47 9.38
CA LEU A 129 -1.74 -7.09 9.25
C LEU A 129 -1.73 -8.53 9.79
N ARG A 130 -0.68 -9.30 9.49
CA ARG A 130 -0.52 -10.69 9.95
C ARG A 130 -0.43 -10.78 11.47
N THR A 131 0.32 -9.90 12.12
CA THR A 131 0.49 -9.90 13.58
C THR A 131 -0.68 -9.28 14.31
N GLY A 132 -1.31 -8.24 13.75
CA GLY A 132 -2.36 -7.48 14.40
C GLY A 132 -3.79 -7.94 14.08
N SER A 133 -4.04 -8.52 12.90
CA SER A 133 -5.37 -9.02 12.51
C SER A 133 -5.24 -10.23 11.58
N ARG A 134 -5.04 -11.41 12.16
CA ARG A 134 -4.85 -12.66 11.42
C ARG A 134 -6.01 -12.99 10.49
N ASP A 135 -7.23 -12.66 10.89
CA ASP A 135 -8.42 -12.90 10.06
C ASP A 135 -8.47 -11.97 8.84
N ALA A 136 -8.13 -10.69 9.01
CA ALA A 136 -8.01 -9.78 7.88
C ALA A 136 -6.88 -10.20 6.93
N TYR A 137 -5.74 -10.67 7.46
CA TYR A 137 -4.64 -11.22 6.67
C TYR A 137 -5.05 -12.47 5.88
N ARG A 138 -5.78 -13.41 6.51
CA ARG A 138 -6.31 -14.61 5.84
C ARG A 138 -7.30 -14.26 4.73
N THR A 139 -8.20 -13.33 5.00
CA THR A 139 -9.16 -12.86 3.99
C THR A 139 -8.44 -12.20 2.82
N LEU A 140 -7.43 -11.36 3.08
CA LEU A 140 -6.58 -10.76 2.06
C LEU A 140 -5.85 -11.82 1.22
N PHE A 141 -5.35 -12.86 1.87
CA PHE A 141 -4.68 -13.97 1.20
C PHE A 141 -5.64 -14.73 0.26
N ILE A 142 -6.83 -15.08 0.74
CA ILE A 142 -7.85 -15.79 -0.07
C ILE A 142 -8.27 -14.93 -1.27
N ASP A 143 -8.50 -13.65 -1.04
CA ASP A 143 -8.85 -12.72 -2.10
C ASP A 143 -7.73 -12.56 -3.13
N ALA A 144 -6.46 -12.56 -2.70
CA ALA A 144 -5.31 -12.52 -3.62
C ALA A 144 -5.23 -13.79 -4.47
N MET A 145 -5.55 -14.96 -3.91
CA MET A 145 -5.65 -16.22 -4.66
C MET A 145 -6.74 -16.13 -5.74
N CYS A 146 -7.95 -15.69 -5.37
CA CYS A 146 -9.04 -15.51 -6.32
C CYS A 146 -8.68 -14.51 -7.43
N ALA A 147 -7.99 -13.41 -7.09
CA ALA A 147 -7.51 -12.45 -8.06
C ALA A 147 -6.55 -13.09 -9.08
N ILE A 148 -5.61 -13.93 -8.63
CA ILE A 148 -4.69 -14.66 -9.52
C ILE A 148 -5.46 -15.59 -10.46
N GLU A 149 -6.44 -16.35 -9.94
CA GLU A 149 -7.27 -17.24 -10.76
C GLU A 149 -8.03 -16.46 -11.85
N ASP A 150 -8.62 -15.32 -11.49
CA ASP A 150 -9.38 -14.50 -12.44
C ASP A 150 -8.47 -13.86 -13.50
N ILE A 151 -7.26 -13.41 -13.12
CA ILE A 151 -6.30 -12.86 -14.09
C ILE A 151 -5.82 -13.96 -15.03
N LEU A 152 -5.54 -15.17 -14.53
CA LEU A 152 -5.15 -16.31 -15.37
C LEU A 152 -6.25 -16.69 -16.36
N ARG A 153 -7.52 -16.67 -15.94
CA ARG A 153 -8.67 -16.86 -16.85
C ARG A 153 -8.77 -15.76 -17.91
N ILE A 154 -8.57 -14.50 -17.52
CA ILE A 154 -8.56 -13.38 -18.47
C ILE A 154 -7.40 -13.55 -19.47
N ALA A 155 -6.22 -13.94 -18.99
CA ALA A 155 -5.05 -14.16 -19.83
C ALA A 155 -5.27 -15.31 -20.82
N SER A 156 -5.85 -16.44 -20.41
CA SER A 156 -6.16 -17.56 -21.31
C SER A 156 -7.16 -17.16 -22.39
N LEU A 157 -8.24 -16.46 -22.01
CA LEU A 157 -9.24 -15.94 -22.95
C LEU A 157 -8.64 -14.96 -23.96
N SER A 158 -7.65 -14.15 -23.54
CA SER A 158 -6.94 -13.22 -24.42
C SER A 158 -5.93 -13.89 -25.36
N SER A 159 -5.45 -15.08 -25.01
CA SER A 159 -4.57 -15.90 -25.85
C SER A 159 -5.35 -16.66 -26.93
N GLU A 160 -6.57 -17.11 -26.60
CA GLU A 160 -7.46 -17.83 -27.52
C GLU A 160 -8.19 -16.89 -28.49
N ASN A 161 -8.57 -15.70 -28.03
CA ASN A 161 -9.25 -14.70 -28.84
C ASN A 161 -8.28 -13.64 -29.35
N SER A 162 -7.59 -13.91 -30.47
CA SER A 162 -6.76 -12.93 -31.20
C SER A 162 -7.55 -11.71 -31.74
N ARG A 163 -8.87 -11.68 -31.53
CA ARG A 163 -9.80 -10.64 -31.98
C ARG A 163 -10.24 -9.68 -30.87
N ILE A 164 -9.78 -9.84 -29.62
CA ILE A 164 -10.01 -8.81 -28.60
C ILE A 164 -9.15 -7.61 -28.98
N THR A 165 -9.76 -6.65 -29.69
CA THR A 165 -9.19 -5.35 -30.00
C THR A 165 -8.61 -4.71 -28.74
N GLU A 166 -7.40 -4.15 -28.86
CA GLU A 166 -6.60 -3.45 -27.82
C GLU A 166 -7.37 -2.39 -27.01
N ALA A 167 -8.57 -2.03 -27.44
CA ALA A 167 -9.43 -1.02 -26.83
C ALA A 167 -10.34 -1.53 -25.69
N THR A 168 -10.37 -2.83 -25.40
CA THR A 168 -11.27 -3.37 -24.36
C THR A 168 -10.65 -3.14 -22.98
N ARG A 169 -11.16 -2.15 -22.23
CA ARG A 169 -10.80 -1.88 -20.83
C ARG A 169 -11.10 -3.10 -19.95
N LEU A 170 -10.13 -3.98 -19.78
CA LEU A 170 -10.19 -5.09 -18.84
C LEU A 170 -9.90 -4.54 -17.43
N HIS A 171 -10.97 -4.28 -16.69
CA HIS A 171 -10.88 -3.97 -15.27
C HIS A 171 -11.07 -5.23 -14.46
N LEU A 172 -10.09 -5.56 -13.61
CA LEU A 172 -10.21 -6.61 -12.62
C LEU A 172 -10.80 -6.01 -11.34
N LYS A 173 -11.98 -6.49 -10.94
CA LYS A 173 -12.52 -6.28 -9.60
C LYS A 173 -12.01 -7.41 -8.70
N CYS A 174 -11.23 -7.08 -7.70
CA CYS A 174 -10.62 -8.06 -6.79
C CYS A 174 -10.72 -7.60 -5.33
N PHE A 175 -10.34 -8.47 -4.40
CA PHE A 175 -10.36 -8.18 -2.96
C PHE A 175 -11.72 -7.83 -2.36
N HIS A 176 -12.81 -8.39 -2.90
CA HIS A 176 -14.15 -8.08 -2.44
C HIS A 176 -14.34 -8.31 -0.93
N ARG A 177 -13.85 -9.43 -0.37
CA ARG A 177 -14.07 -9.77 1.04
C ARG A 177 -13.19 -8.97 1.99
N SER A 178 -11.99 -8.63 1.56
CA SER A 178 -11.02 -7.85 2.33
C SER A 178 -11.49 -6.41 2.51
N PHE A 179 -12.24 -5.91 1.54
CA PHE A 179 -12.73 -4.53 1.49
C PHE A 179 -14.26 -4.42 1.69
N SER A 180 -14.93 -5.50 2.14
CA SER A 180 -16.39 -5.51 2.38
C SER A 180 -16.82 -4.81 3.67
N GLY A 181 -15.89 -4.58 4.60
CA GLY A 181 -16.14 -3.77 5.80
C GLY A 181 -16.17 -2.27 5.52
N ASN A 182 -16.74 -1.48 6.43
CA ASN A 182 -16.69 -0.01 6.35
C ASN A 182 -15.21 0.46 6.42
N LEU A 183 -14.64 0.77 5.26
CA LEU A 183 -13.31 1.36 5.13
C LEU A 183 -13.30 2.83 5.57
N SER A 184 -14.48 3.45 5.67
CA SER A 184 -14.74 4.81 6.18
C SER A 184 -14.70 4.91 7.71
N ASP A 185 -13.97 4.02 8.37
CA ASP A 185 -13.73 4.07 9.80
C ASP A 185 -12.72 5.20 10.08
N SER A 186 -12.97 6.05 11.10
CA SER A 186 -12.09 7.14 11.50
C SER A 186 -10.69 6.68 11.92
N THR A 187 -10.48 5.37 12.07
CA THR A 187 -9.19 4.76 12.38
C THR A 187 -8.27 4.56 11.16
N CYS A 188 -8.79 4.70 9.94
CA CYS A 188 -8.01 4.56 8.70
C CYS A 188 -7.23 5.84 8.36
N LEU A 189 -5.98 5.69 7.93
CA LEU A 189 -5.14 6.82 7.48
C LEU A 189 -5.56 7.40 6.12
N CYS A 190 -6.17 6.60 5.27
CA CYS A 190 -6.59 7.00 3.94
C CYS A 190 -7.70 6.10 3.41
N ASP A 191 -8.46 6.60 2.44
CA ASP A 191 -9.41 5.81 1.66
C ASP A 191 -8.76 5.21 0.40
N LEU A 192 -9.48 4.36 -0.33
CA LEU A 192 -9.09 4.03 -1.70
C LEU A 192 -9.30 5.25 -2.64
N PRO A 193 -8.40 5.50 -3.61
CA PRO A 193 -8.64 6.49 -4.66
C PRO A 193 -9.92 6.17 -5.43
N THR A 194 -10.66 7.19 -5.87
CA THR A 194 -11.92 7.01 -6.62
C THR A 194 -11.73 6.18 -7.89
N SER A 195 -10.58 6.30 -8.55
CA SER A 195 -10.20 5.51 -9.73
C SER A 195 -10.12 4.00 -9.45
N ASN A 196 -9.89 3.61 -8.20
CA ASN A 196 -9.65 2.23 -7.79
C ASN A 196 -10.85 1.65 -7.03
N LYS A 197 -11.94 2.41 -6.87
CA LYS A 197 -13.16 1.94 -6.22
C LYS A 197 -14.12 1.36 -7.26
N PRO A 198 -14.60 0.11 -7.11
CA PRO A 198 -15.68 -0.41 -7.95
C PRO A 198 -16.97 0.41 -7.75
N ILE A 199 -17.75 0.58 -8.82
CA ILE A 199 -19.04 1.30 -8.77
C ILE A 199 -20.13 0.45 -8.10
N ASP A 200 -19.98 -0.88 -8.19
CA ASP A 200 -20.96 -1.90 -7.85
C ASP A 200 -20.61 -2.65 -6.54
N GLY A 201 -19.98 -1.98 -5.58
CA GLY A 201 -19.73 -2.51 -4.25
C GLY A 201 -18.25 -2.59 -3.85
N PRO A 202 -17.91 -3.44 -2.87
CA PRO A 202 -16.58 -3.44 -2.26
C PRO A 202 -15.52 -4.12 -3.13
N GLY A 203 -14.26 -3.77 -2.87
CA GLY A 203 -13.09 -4.31 -3.55
C GLY A 203 -12.17 -3.22 -4.09
N ILE A 204 -11.22 -3.66 -4.90
CA ILE A 204 -10.29 -2.81 -5.63
C ILE A 204 -10.51 -3.06 -7.13
N LEU A 205 -10.60 -1.97 -7.87
CA LEU A 205 -10.63 -1.96 -9.32
C LEU A 205 -9.22 -1.75 -9.86
N ILE A 206 -8.75 -2.65 -10.72
CA ILE A 206 -7.39 -2.64 -11.25
C ILE A 206 -7.44 -2.66 -12.76
N ASN A 207 -6.76 -1.70 -13.37
CA ASN A 207 -6.73 -1.54 -14.81
C ASN A 207 -5.64 -2.42 -15.43
N LEU A 208 -6.04 -3.47 -16.14
CA LEU A 208 -5.14 -4.40 -16.83
C LEU A 208 -5.07 -4.13 -18.34
N LEU A 209 -5.34 -2.89 -18.77
CA LEU A 209 -5.34 -2.52 -20.19
C LEU A 209 -3.94 -2.66 -20.81
N GLY A 210 -3.78 -3.64 -21.70
CA GLY A 210 -2.53 -3.97 -22.38
C GLY A 210 -1.96 -5.31 -21.91
N ARG A 211 -1.48 -6.12 -22.86
CA ARG A 211 -0.97 -7.48 -22.60
C ARG A 211 0.23 -7.48 -21.63
N ASP A 212 1.01 -6.42 -21.61
CA ASP A 212 2.17 -6.27 -20.73
C ASP A 212 1.75 -6.06 -19.27
N ARG A 213 0.66 -5.31 -19.04
CA ARG A 213 0.14 -5.04 -17.68
C ARG A 213 -0.38 -6.29 -17.00
N SER A 214 -1.08 -7.17 -17.73
CA SER A 214 -1.62 -8.40 -17.13
C SER A 214 -0.51 -9.37 -16.72
N HIS A 215 0.53 -9.54 -17.55
CA HIS A 215 1.67 -10.40 -17.22
C HIS A 215 2.47 -9.88 -16.03
N GLU A 216 2.82 -8.60 -16.03
CA GLU A 216 3.55 -7.97 -14.92
C GLU A 216 2.76 -8.10 -13.60
N TYR A 217 1.44 -7.90 -13.68
CA TYR A 217 0.56 -7.98 -12.52
C TYR A 217 0.44 -9.41 -11.97
N ILE A 218 0.31 -10.44 -12.82
CA ILE A 218 0.34 -11.85 -12.41
C ILE A 218 1.64 -12.17 -11.67
N ILE A 219 2.79 -11.81 -12.26
CA ILE A 219 4.10 -12.11 -11.67
C ILE A 219 4.20 -11.47 -10.29
N CYS A 220 3.81 -10.20 -10.16
CA CYS A 220 3.85 -9.50 -8.89
C CYS A 220 2.94 -10.14 -7.84
N PHE A 221 1.74 -10.56 -8.22
CA PHE A 221 0.82 -11.21 -7.31
C PHE A 221 1.29 -12.60 -6.88
N CYS A 222 1.86 -13.39 -7.79
CA CYS A 222 2.52 -14.65 -7.45
C CYS A 222 3.68 -14.46 -6.47
N CYS A 223 4.50 -13.40 -6.67
CA CYS A 223 5.57 -13.03 -5.75
C CYS A 223 5.02 -12.59 -4.38
N MET A 224 3.96 -11.77 -4.36
CA MET A 224 3.29 -11.33 -3.12
C MET A 224 2.72 -12.53 -2.36
N LEU A 225 2.06 -13.44 -3.05
CA LEU A 225 1.48 -14.64 -2.47
C LEU A 225 2.56 -15.58 -1.92
N SER A 226 3.66 -15.75 -2.66
CA SER A 226 4.83 -16.50 -2.20
C SER A 226 5.43 -15.87 -0.94
N PHE A 227 5.49 -14.54 -0.87
CA PHE A 227 5.91 -13.81 0.34
C PHE A 227 4.93 -14.05 1.51
N MET A 228 3.62 -14.01 1.25
CA MET A 228 2.60 -14.29 2.26
C MET A 228 2.65 -15.73 2.80
N LEU A 229 3.01 -16.71 1.95
CA LEU A 229 3.15 -18.12 2.30
C LEU A 229 4.45 -18.44 3.05
N ARG A 230 5.59 -17.86 2.66
CA ARG A 230 6.91 -18.12 3.28
C ARG A 230 7.04 -17.61 4.72
N ARG A 231 6.07 -16.84 5.21
CA ARG A 231 6.03 -16.33 6.59
C ARG A 231 4.86 -16.89 7.41
N CYS A 232 4.27 -18.00 6.96
CA CYS A 232 3.37 -18.85 7.74
C CYS A 232 4.14 -19.79 8.67
#